data_AF-A0A1X2GW13-F1
#
_entry.id   AF-A0A1X2GW13-F1
#
_cell.length_a   1.000
_cell.length_b   1.000
_cell.length_c   1.000
_cell.angle_alpha   90.00
_cell.angle_beta   90.00
_cell.angle_gamma   90.00
#
_symmetry.space_group_name_H-M   'P 1'
#
loop_
_entity.id
_entity.type
_entity.pdbx_description
1 polymer ?
#
loop_
_entity_poly.entity_id
_entity_poly.type
_entity_poly.pdbx_seq_one_letter_code
_entity_poly.pdbx_strand_id
1 'polypeptide(L)'
;HFFFTCPHRATVWIECWKLIFDVPSPSLDGIQASVLSFNWPPLNTHLMAVPPSLIVSTIIVSLWRAHWATIFDSSPFFPHCVVSSITRNISTL
;
A
#
# COMPACT_ATOMS: atom_id res chain seq x y z
N HIS A 1 10.96 3.42 8.82
CA HIS A 1 10.76 2.57 10.01
C HIS A 1 9.27 2.30 10.28
N PHE A 2 8.47 3.31 10.68
CA PHE A 2 7.07 3.11 11.12
C PHE A 2 6.10 2.43 10.13
N PHE A 3 6.26 2.65 8.81
CA PHE A 3 5.37 2.07 7.80
C PHE A 3 5.62 0.59 7.49
N PHE A 4 6.82 0.08 7.80
CA PHE A 4 7.26 -1.24 7.36
C PHE A 4 7.50 -2.21 8.53
N THR A 5 7.81 -1.74 9.73
CA THR A 5 8.24 -2.63 10.84
C THR A 5 7.10 -3.32 11.59
N CYS A 6 5.84 -3.04 11.29
CA CYS A 6 4.69 -3.67 11.94
C CYS A 6 4.12 -4.80 11.05
N PRO A 7 3.90 -6.02 11.57
CA PRO A 7 3.43 -7.16 10.77
C PRO A 7 2.15 -6.85 9.97
N HIS A 8 1.16 -6.23 10.62
CA HIS A 8 -0.10 -5.87 9.96
C HIS A 8 0.08 -4.89 8.80
N ARG A 9 1.00 -3.93 8.93
CA ARG A 9 1.28 -2.94 7.88
C ARG A 9 2.12 -3.55 6.76
N ALA A 10 3.06 -4.43 7.10
CA ALA A 10 3.81 -5.20 6.12
C ALA A 10 2.88 -6.06 5.24
N THR A 11 1.87 -6.71 5.83
CA THR A 11 0.85 -7.43 5.07
C THR A 11 0.11 -6.51 4.11
N VAL A 12 -0.34 -5.33 4.53
CA VAL A 12 -1.02 -4.37 3.64
C VAL A 12 -0.10 -3.98 2.47
N TRP A 13 1.17 -3.67 2.75
CA TRP A 13 2.13 -3.35 1.70
C TRP A 13 2.28 -4.46 0.68
N ILE A 14 2.56 -5.70 1.14
CA ILE A 14 2.76 -6.86 0.27
C ILE A 14 1.52 -7.11 -0.61
N GLU A 15 0.33 -7.11 -0.01
CA GLU A 15 -0.90 -7.40 -0.74
C GLU A 15 -1.27 -6.30 -1.73
N CYS A 16 -1.12 -5.01 -1.36
CA CYS A 16 -1.30 -3.93 -2.31
C CYS A 16 -0.29 -4.02 -3.46
N TRP A 17 0.97 -4.31 -3.16
CA TRP A 17 2.02 -4.36 -4.18
C TRP A 17 1.76 -5.45 -5.23
N LYS A 18 1.30 -6.63 -4.81
CA LYS A 18 0.88 -7.72 -5.71
C LYS A 18 -0.29 -7.32 -6.62
N LEU A 19 -1.21 -6.50 -6.13
CA LEU A 19 -2.37 -6.03 -6.91
C LEU A 19 -1.97 -4.97 -7.94
N ILE A 20 -0.99 -4.13 -7.59
CA ILE A 20 -0.65 -2.93 -8.35
C ILE A 20 0.45 -3.16 -9.37
N PHE A 21 1.47 -3.93 -9.00
CA PHE A 21 2.69 -4.12 -9.78
C PHE A 21 2.82 -5.55 -10.28
N ASP A 22 3.47 -5.73 -11.42
CA ASP A 22 3.78 -7.04 -12.00
C ASP A 22 4.98 -7.68 -11.28
N VAL A 23 4.79 -7.93 -9.98
CA VAL A 23 5.78 -8.55 -9.09
C VAL A 23 5.07 -9.68 -8.32
N PRO A 24 5.22 -10.95 -8.75
CA PRO A 24 4.47 -12.07 -8.17
C PRO A 24 4.74 -12.30 -6.68
N SER A 25 5.97 -12.01 -6.23
CA SER A 25 6.44 -12.27 -4.87
C SER A 25 7.25 -11.08 -4.33
N PRO A 26 6.59 -9.96 -3.96
CA PRO A 26 7.29 -8.78 -3.50
C PRO A 26 7.82 -9.01 -2.08
N SER A 27 9.09 -8.63 -1.85
CA SER A 27 9.67 -8.56 -0.51
C SER A 27 9.46 -7.18 0.09
N LEU A 28 9.33 -7.11 1.41
CA LEU A 28 9.15 -5.83 2.10
C LEU A 28 10.35 -4.90 1.90
N ASP A 29 11.57 -5.44 1.87
CA ASP A 29 12.79 -4.68 1.60
C ASP A 29 12.79 -4.10 0.17
N GLY A 30 12.33 -4.88 -0.81
CA GLY A 30 12.20 -4.43 -2.20
C GLY A 30 11.15 -3.33 -2.35
N ILE A 31 10.02 -3.46 -1.65
CA ILE A 31 8.99 -2.42 -1.57
C ILE A 31 9.59 -1.15 -0.96
N GLN A 32 10.25 -1.26 0.19
CA GLN A 32 10.84 -0.12 0.88
C GLN A 32 11.90 0.57 0.01
N ALA A 33 12.77 -0.18 -0.66
CA ALA A 33 13.77 0.36 -1.56
C ALA A 33 13.13 1.10 -2.75
N SER A 34 12.06 0.54 -3.33
CA SER A 34 11.31 1.16 -4.43
C SER A 34 10.69 2.50 -4.00
N VAL A 35 10.05 2.51 -2.82
CA VAL A 35 9.43 3.72 -2.25
C VAL A 35 10.46 4.81 -1.95
N LEU A 36 11.62 4.46 -1.39
CA LEU A 36 12.66 5.44 -1.05
C LEU A 36 13.42 5.98 -2.27
N SER A 37 13.59 5.15 -3.31
CA SER A 37 14.29 5.54 -4.53
C SER A 37 13.39 6.16 -5.60
N PHE A 38 12.07 6.17 -5.38
CA PHE A 38 11.06 6.54 -6.38
C PHE A 38 11.20 5.76 -7.70
N ASN A 39 11.69 4.51 -7.60
CA ASN A 39 11.85 3.61 -8.72
C ASN A 39 10.80 2.50 -8.61
N TRP A 40 9.92 2.43 -9.61
CA TRP A 40 8.72 1.60 -9.54
C TRP A 40 8.83 0.41 -10.49
N PRO A 41 8.42 -0.79 -10.06
CA PRO A 41 8.24 -1.90 -10.99
C PRO A 41 7.18 -1.58 -12.05
N PRO A 42 7.09 -2.38 -13.13
CA PRO A 42 5.99 -2.28 -14.07
C PRO A 42 4.63 -2.43 -13.36
N LEU A 43 3.67 -1.58 -13.72
CA LEU A 43 2.29 -1.69 -13.24
C LEU A 43 1.59 -2.88 -13.92
N ASN A 44 0.63 -3.46 -13.21
CA ASN A 44 -0.34 -4.35 -13.83
C ASN A 44 -1.15 -3.56 -14.90
N THR A 45 -1.55 -4.22 -15.98
CA THR A 45 -2.14 -3.62 -17.19
C THR A 45 -3.36 -2.73 -16.91
N HIS A 46 -4.11 -3.01 -15.84
CA HIS A 46 -5.31 -2.26 -15.45
C HIS A 46 -5.02 -0.87 -14.83
N LEU A 47 -3.78 -0.56 -14.44
CA LEU A 47 -3.44 0.68 -13.73
C LEU A 47 -2.49 1.61 -14.51
N MET A 48 -2.17 1.28 -15.76
CA MET A 48 -1.14 2.00 -16.53
C MET A 48 -1.43 3.50 -16.75
N ALA A 49 -2.68 3.93 -16.60
CA ALA A 49 -3.08 5.33 -16.73
C ALA A 49 -2.76 6.20 -15.50
N VAL A 50 -2.47 5.58 -14.34
CA VAL A 50 -2.26 6.29 -13.07
C VAL A 50 -0.75 6.32 -12.72
N PRO A 51 -0.18 7.47 -12.36
CA PRO A 51 1.21 7.53 -11.92
C PRO A 51 1.48 6.61 -10.70
N PRO A 52 2.50 5.73 -10.72
CA PRO A 52 2.83 4.86 -9.60
C PRO A 52 3.02 5.62 -8.26
N SER A 53 3.58 6.83 -8.32
CA SER A 53 3.76 7.69 -7.15
C SER A 53 2.44 8.09 -6.50
N LEU A 54 1.37 8.31 -7.28
CA LEU A 54 0.04 8.64 -6.77
C LEU A 54 -0.61 7.42 -6.11
N ILE A 55 -0.44 6.25 -6.72
CA ILE A 55 -0.90 4.97 -6.15
C ILE A 55 -0.21 4.71 -4.81
N VAL A 56 1.12 4.82 -4.76
CA VAL A 56 1.91 4.63 -3.53
C VAL A 56 1.55 5.67 -2.46
N SER A 57 1.32 6.92 -2.86
CA SER A 57 0.83 7.96 -1.95
C SER A 57 -0.54 7.60 -1.35
N THR A 58 -1.42 6.99 -2.16
CA THR A 58 -2.75 6.53 -1.72
C THR A 58 -2.63 5.40 -0.68
N ILE A 59 -1.69 4.47 -0.86
CA ILE A 59 -1.38 3.44 0.13
C ILE A 59 -0.92 4.09 1.45
N ILE A 60 0.05 5.01 1.39
CA ILE A 60 0.61 5.68 2.57
C ILE A 60 -0.47 6.43 3.35
N VAL A 61 -1.30 7.23 2.67
CA VAL A 61 -2.39 7.99 3.30
C VAL A 61 -3.42 7.06 3.93
N SER A 62 -3.78 5.96 3.25
CA SER A 62 -4.75 4.99 3.77
C SER A 62 -4.22 4.24 4.99
N LEU A 63 -2.94 3.85 4.98
CA LEU A 63 -2.27 3.27 6.13
C LEU A 63 -2.24 4.24 7.33
N TRP A 64 -1.96 5.52 7.06
CA TRP A 64 -1.96 6.56 8.09
C TRP A 64 -3.35 6.73 8.71
N ARG A 65 -4.38 6.82 7.85
CA ARG A 65 -5.78 6.91 8.29
C ARG A 65 -6.18 5.72 9.17
N ALA A 66 -5.88 4.50 8.73
CA ALA A 66 -6.18 3.30 9.49
C ALA A 66 -5.43 3.25 10.83
N HIS A 67 -4.17 3.68 10.84
CA HIS A 67 -3.38 3.75 12.08
C HIS A 67 -3.99 4.72 13.09
N TRP A 68 -4.35 5.94 12.66
CA TRP A 68 -4.93 6.93 13.56
C TRP A 68 -6.34 6.57 14.03
N ALA A 69 -7.14 5.89 13.20
CA ALA A 69 -8.42 5.35 13.63
C ALA A 69 -8.27 4.34 14.77
N THR A 70 -7.18 3.56 14.79
CA THR A 70 -6.87 2.68 15.93
C THR A 70 -6.55 3.44 17.20
N ILE A 71 -5.85 4.57 17.09
CA ILE A 71 -5.46 5.38 18.25
C ILE A 71 -6.63 6.21 18.79
N PHE A 72 -7.35 6.90 17.91
CA PHE A 72 -8.35 7.90 18.32
C PHE A 72 -9.76 7.34 18.36
N ASP A 73 -10.11 6.40 17.48
CA ASP A 73 -11.47 5.88 17.35
C ASP A 73 -11.61 4.46 17.94
N SER A 74 -10.54 3.92 18.56
CA SER A 74 -10.47 2.53 19.03
C SER A 74 -10.81 1.50 17.95
N SER A 75 -10.62 1.86 16.68
CA SER A 75 -10.94 1.00 15.54
C SER A 75 -9.84 -0.05 15.33
N PRO A 76 -10.13 -1.36 15.31
CA PRO A 76 -9.10 -2.36 15.14
C PRO A 76 -8.42 -2.25 13.76
N PHE A 77 -7.09 -2.41 13.73
CA PHE A 77 -6.37 -2.45 12.47
C PHE A 77 -6.49 -3.84 11.82
N PHE A 78 -7.37 -3.96 10.84
CA PHE A 78 -7.53 -5.19 10.05
C PHE A 78 -6.91 -5.03 8.65
N PRO A 79 -5.79 -5.72 8.33
CA PRO A 79 -5.09 -5.56 7.05
C PRO A 79 -5.99 -5.72 5.82
N HIS A 80 -6.88 -6.71 5.82
CA HIS A 80 -7.79 -6.97 4.70
C HIS A 80 -8.78 -5.81 4.46
N CYS A 81 -9.32 -5.20 5.52
CA CYS A 81 -10.16 -4.00 5.39
C CYS A 81 -9.40 -2.82 4.81
N VAL A 82 -8.15 -2.64 5.24
CA VAL A 82 -7.28 -1.55 4.75
C VAL A 82 -6.93 -1.76 3.27
N VAL A 83 -6.57 -2.97 2.86
CA VAL A 83 -6.31 -3.33 1.45
C VAL A 83 -7.56 -3.06 0.60
N SER A 84 -8.73 -3.55 1.01
CA SER A 84 -9.98 -3.30 0.27
C SER A 84 -10.30 -1.81 0.12
N SER A 85 -10.05 -1.02 1.17
CA SER A 85 -10.22 0.43 1.14
C SER A 85 -9.25 1.10 0.15
N ILE A 86 -7.97 0.68 0.16
CA ILE A 86 -6.95 1.17 -0.77
C ILE A 86 -7.33 0.86 -2.21
N THR A 87 -7.69 -0.40 -2.51
CA THR A 87 -8.07 -0.82 -3.87
C THR A 87 -9.25 -0.01 -4.39
N ARG A 88 -10.26 0.22 -3.54
CA ARG A 88 -11.40 1.09 -3.89
C ARG A 88 -10.96 2.53 -4.18
N ASN A 89 -10.07 3.11 -3.37
CA ASN A 89 -9.59 4.46 -3.60
C ASN A 89 -8.77 4.56 -4.89
N ILE A 90 -7.95 3.54 -5.20
CA ILE A 90 -7.18 3.49 -6.45
C ILE A 90 -8.11 3.40 -7.67
N SER A 91 -9.20 2.64 -7.60
CA SER A 91 -10.18 2.56 -8.71
C SER A 91 -10.92 3.87 -8.99
N THR A 92 -10.82 4.85 -8.10
CA THR A 92 -11.42 6.19 -8.26
C THR A 92 -10.41 7.27 -8.65
N LEU A 93 -9.14 6.90 -8.87
CA LEU A 93 -8.09 7.80 -9.40
C LEU A 93 -8.20 7.91 -10.92
#